data_AF-A0A842V841-F1
#
_entry.id   AF-A0A842V841-F1
#
_cell.length_a   1.000
_cell.length_b   1.000
_cell.length_c   1.000
_cell.angle_alpha   90.00
_cell.angle_beta   90.00
_cell.angle_gamma   90.00
#
_symmetry.space_group_name_H-M   'P 1'
#
loop_
_entity.id
_entity.type
_entity.pdbx_description
1 polymer ?
#
loop_
_entity_poly.entity_id
_entity_poly.type
_entity_poly.pdbx_seq_one_letter_code
_entity_poly.pdbx_strand_id
1 'polypeptide(L)'
;MNLDFLIFILISLATVIAIAIYNRYESSYKIESFWKRYRILISIIMTFLFTIFVISGLFYVEVMNEDHLYIITFLSLLIVGWFFLCVILLQIIEWIQRKIKEFYYTNLFDNILVIFIVVIVLFALSLILLNDSLSSKRFRSECKYLTKIEVTNMIKNKKFFDSKLNKSGDGFRNEFIYYINQNVIVDSASGLMWKQGDFSEYSEFEGAKNYAVRLHYAGYDDWRLPTLEEAMSLMEPQKNNKGYHINPSFSSKHTWIWTCDQVMDSSQIFKAWIVYFKEGYCDCSNLGVSSCVWTVRSIQPPIE
;
A
#
# COMPACT_ATOMS: atom_id res chain seq x y z
N MET A 1 -29.95 16.17 -7.91
CA MET A 1 -28.81 17.03 -7.58
C MET A 1 -28.80 17.17 -6.06
N ASN A 2 -27.80 16.59 -5.40
CA ASN A 2 -27.81 16.41 -3.93
C ASN A 2 -27.75 17.77 -3.21
N LEU A 3 -28.41 17.91 -2.06
CA LEU A 3 -28.52 19.17 -1.31
C LEU A 3 -27.12 19.71 -0.94
N ASP A 4 -26.18 18.82 -0.64
CA ASP A 4 -24.79 19.14 -0.34
C ASP A 4 -24.04 19.73 -1.54
N PHE A 5 -24.36 19.27 -2.75
CA PHE A 5 -23.79 19.81 -3.98
C PHE A 5 -24.29 21.23 -4.27
N LEU A 6 -25.56 21.52 -3.97
CA LEU A 6 -26.13 22.86 -4.12
C LEU A 6 -25.54 23.84 -3.08
N ILE A 7 -25.40 23.40 -1.83
CA ILE A 7 -24.76 24.20 -0.76
C ILE A 7 -23.31 24.51 -1.13
N PHE A 8 -22.58 23.54 -1.68
CA PHE A 8 -21.20 23.73 -2.11
C PHE A 8 -21.06 24.77 -3.24
N ILE A 9 -21.91 24.69 -4.27
CA ILE A 9 -21.94 25.68 -5.35
C ILE A 9 -22.22 27.09 -4.79
N LEU A 10 -23.16 27.20 -3.85
CA LEU A 10 -23.51 28.48 -3.23
C LEU A 10 -22.36 29.07 -2.41
N ILE A 11 -21.59 28.25 -1.69
CA ILE A 11 -20.41 28.69 -0.93
C ILE A 11 -19.26 29.12 -1.85
N SER A 12 -19.02 28.39 -2.94
CA SER A 12 -18.03 28.77 -3.95
C SER A 12 -18.44 30.06 -4.68
N LEU A 13 -19.72 30.25 -4.97
CA LEU A 13 -20.20 31.48 -5.58
C LEU A 13 -20.12 32.67 -4.60
N ALA A 14 -20.49 32.47 -3.35
CA ALA A 14 -20.40 33.49 -2.30
C ALA A 14 -18.96 33.93 -2.02
N THR A 15 -17.99 33.01 -2.05
CA THR A 15 -16.57 33.33 -1.88
C THR A 15 -16.01 34.11 -3.07
N VAL A 16 -16.37 33.74 -4.31
CA VAL A 16 -16.02 34.52 -5.51
C VAL A 16 -16.61 35.93 -5.46
N ILE A 17 -17.87 36.07 -5.04
CA ILE A 17 -18.53 37.38 -4.89
C ILE A 17 -17.88 38.20 -3.77
N ALA A 18 -17.56 37.60 -2.62
CA ALA A 18 -16.90 38.29 -1.51
C ALA A 18 -15.51 38.80 -1.91
N ILE A 19 -14.75 38.01 -2.68
CA ILE A 19 -13.45 38.42 -3.24
C ILE A 19 -13.63 39.57 -4.24
N ALA A 20 -14.67 39.53 -5.09
CA ALA A 20 -14.96 40.61 -6.02
C ALA A 20 -15.36 41.92 -5.31
N ILE A 21 -16.16 41.85 -4.25
CA ILE A 21 -16.59 43.01 -3.44
C ILE A 21 -15.40 43.60 -2.67
N TYR A 22 -14.58 42.78 -2.03
CA TYR A 22 -13.37 43.23 -1.32
C TYR A 22 -12.41 43.99 -2.26
N ASN A 23 -12.22 43.48 -3.48
CA ASN A 23 -11.39 44.13 -4.50
C ASN A 23 -11.98 45.46 -5.01
N ARG A 24 -13.31 45.60 -5.08
CA ARG A 24 -13.96 46.87 -5.45
C ARG A 24 -13.70 47.97 -4.42
N TYR A 25 -13.59 47.59 -3.14
CA TYR A 25 -13.28 48.50 -2.04
C TYR A 25 -11.80 48.96 -2.06
N GLU A 26 -10.87 48.08 -2.45
CA GLU A 26 -9.42 48.35 -2.46
C GLU A 26 -8.91 49.01 -3.78
N SER A 27 -9.78 49.18 -4.77
CA SER A 27 -9.51 49.97 -5.98
C SER A 27 -9.42 51.49 -5.71
N SER A 28 -9.81 51.96 -4.53
CA SER A 28 -9.81 53.39 -4.18
C SER A 28 -8.44 53.94 -3.77
N TYR A 29 -7.42 53.09 -3.61
CA TYR A 29 -6.05 53.51 -3.28
C TYR A 29 -5.09 53.23 -4.45
N LYS A 30 -4.64 54.31 -5.09
CA LYS A 30 -3.64 54.31 -6.16
C LYS A 30 -2.27 53.91 -5.60
N ILE A 31 -1.79 52.72 -5.95
CA ILE A 31 -0.38 52.36 -6.22
C ILE A 31 -0.45 51.03 -7.01
N GLU A 32 0.01 51.08 -8.26
CA GLU A 32 0.04 49.93 -9.16
C GLU A 32 1.26 49.04 -8.88
N SER A 33 1.02 47.74 -8.80
CA SER A 33 2.07 46.72 -8.80
C SER A 33 1.54 45.50 -9.53
N PHE A 34 2.40 44.89 -10.34
CA PHE A 34 2.26 43.63 -11.07
C PHE A 34 1.45 42.56 -10.30
N TRP A 35 1.62 42.50 -8.98
CA TRP A 35 0.89 41.61 -8.07
C TRP A 35 -0.64 41.80 -8.08
N LYS A 36 -1.16 43.01 -8.29
CA LYS A 36 -2.62 43.26 -8.35
C LYS A 36 -3.28 42.59 -9.55
N ARG A 37 -2.53 42.42 -10.66
CA ARG A 37 -3.03 41.85 -11.92
C ARG A 37 -3.03 40.32 -11.92
N TYR A 38 -2.03 39.70 -11.28
CA TYR A 38 -1.90 38.24 -11.24
C TYR A 38 -2.48 37.59 -9.97
N ARG A 39 -2.70 38.34 -8.88
CA ARG A 39 -3.34 37.81 -7.65
C ARG A 39 -4.74 37.25 -7.91
N ILE A 40 -5.51 37.92 -8.77
CA ILE A 40 -6.84 37.45 -9.19
C ILE A 40 -6.71 36.15 -9.98
N LEU A 41 -5.79 36.10 -10.95
CA LEU A 41 -5.58 34.93 -11.78
C LEU A 41 -5.09 33.73 -10.96
N ILE A 42 -4.14 33.94 -10.05
CA ILE A 42 -3.61 32.90 -9.15
C ILE A 42 -4.71 32.40 -8.22
N SER A 43 -5.51 33.30 -7.62
CA SER A 43 -6.62 32.88 -6.75
C SER A 43 -7.68 32.08 -7.53
N ILE A 44 -8.02 32.51 -8.75
CA ILE A 44 -8.97 31.78 -9.63
C ILE A 44 -8.40 30.42 -10.02
N ILE A 45 -7.12 30.34 -10.43
CA ILE A 45 -6.46 29.08 -10.80
C ILE A 45 -6.40 28.14 -9.60
N MET A 46 -6.02 28.63 -8.42
CA MET A 46 -5.93 27.80 -7.21
C MET A 46 -7.31 27.31 -6.76
N THR A 47 -8.34 28.15 -6.88
CA THR A 47 -9.73 27.74 -6.60
C THR A 47 -10.21 26.71 -7.62
N PHE A 48 -9.89 26.89 -8.89
CA PHE A 48 -10.24 25.96 -9.97
C PHE A 48 -9.55 24.60 -9.81
N LEU A 49 -8.25 24.59 -9.52
CA LEU A 49 -7.50 23.37 -9.24
C LEU A 49 -8.03 22.66 -7.97
N PHE A 50 -8.39 23.41 -6.93
CA PHE A 50 -9.03 22.86 -5.74
C PHE A 50 -10.39 22.22 -6.07
N THR A 51 -11.22 22.88 -6.89
CA THR A 51 -12.50 22.30 -7.31
C THR A 51 -12.33 21.03 -8.15
N ILE A 52 -11.36 20.97 -9.06
CA ILE A 52 -11.05 19.75 -9.83
C ILE A 52 -10.59 18.63 -8.88
N PHE A 53 -9.71 18.94 -7.93
CA PHE A 53 -9.21 17.95 -6.97
C PHE A 53 -10.33 17.39 -6.09
N VAL A 54 -11.20 18.24 -5.54
CA VAL A 54 -12.34 17.82 -4.73
C VAL A 54 -13.34 17.00 -5.55
N ILE A 55 -13.65 17.41 -6.78
CA ILE A 55 -14.53 16.64 -7.68
C ILE A 55 -13.91 15.28 -8.02
N SER A 56 -12.60 15.23 -8.30
CA SER A 56 -11.90 13.96 -8.52
C SER A 56 -11.92 13.05 -7.30
N GLY A 57 -11.78 13.60 -6.10
CA GLY A 57 -11.87 12.86 -4.84
C GLY A 57 -13.28 12.32 -4.58
N LEU A 58 -14.32 13.10 -4.87
CA LEU A 58 -15.72 12.68 -4.75
C LEU A 58 -16.08 11.58 -5.76
N PHE A 59 -15.60 11.71 -7.01
CA PHE A 59 -15.79 10.68 -8.03
C PHE A 59 -15.05 9.38 -7.70
N TYR A 60 -13.89 9.47 -7.06
CA TYR A 60 -13.14 8.30 -6.58
C TYR A 60 -13.84 7.60 -5.41
N VAL A 61 -14.56 8.35 -4.58
CA VAL A 61 -15.33 7.83 -3.43
C VAL A 61 -16.57 7.04 -3.88
N GLU A 62 -17.25 7.43 -4.96
CA GLU A 62 -18.39 6.67 -5.50
C GLU A 62 -18.01 5.31 -6.10
N VAL A 63 -16.73 5.07 -6.40
CA VAL A 63 -16.22 3.85 -7.06
C VAL A 63 -15.68 2.82 -6.05
N MET A 64 -15.48 3.18 -4.78
CA MET A 64 -14.74 2.37 -3.81
C MET A 64 -15.60 1.93 -2.60
N ASN A 65 -15.36 0.70 -2.12
CA ASN A 65 -16.03 0.11 -0.94
C ASN A 65 -15.76 0.86 0.37
N GLU A 66 -16.69 0.74 1.33
CA GLU A 66 -16.76 1.51 2.60
C GLU A 66 -15.47 1.49 3.45
N ASP A 67 -14.66 0.43 3.37
CA ASP A 67 -13.46 0.28 4.20
C ASP A 67 -12.35 1.31 3.89
N HIS A 68 -12.32 1.87 2.69
CA HIS A 68 -11.31 2.87 2.29
C HIS A 68 -11.81 4.32 2.43
N LEU A 69 -13.10 4.51 2.72
CA LEU A 69 -13.74 5.82 2.84
C LEU A 69 -13.14 6.65 3.97
N TYR A 70 -12.82 6.01 5.11
CA TYR A 70 -12.23 6.68 6.27
C TYR A 70 -10.80 7.19 6.00
N ILE A 71 -10.01 6.44 5.23
CA ILE A 71 -8.64 6.82 4.90
C ILE A 71 -8.64 8.00 3.91
N ILE A 72 -9.52 7.96 2.91
CA ILE A 72 -9.66 9.03 1.91
C ILE A 72 -10.23 10.31 2.55
N THR A 73 -11.24 10.20 3.41
CA THR A 73 -11.78 11.34 4.16
C THR A 73 -10.76 11.94 5.11
N PHE A 74 -9.93 11.11 5.75
CA PHE A 74 -8.83 11.60 6.59
C PHE A 74 -7.75 12.32 5.78
N LEU A 75 -7.33 11.75 4.65
CA LEU A 75 -6.34 12.37 3.76
C LEU A 75 -6.85 13.67 3.14
N SER A 76 -8.13 13.74 2.76
CA SER A 76 -8.73 14.97 2.24
C SER A 76 -8.83 16.06 3.31
N LEU A 77 -9.19 15.70 4.56
CA LEU A 77 -9.17 16.63 5.70
C LEU A 77 -7.75 17.15 6.01
N LEU A 78 -6.73 16.30 5.91
CA LEU A 78 -5.33 16.71 6.06
C LEU A 78 -4.94 17.71 4.97
N ILE A 79 -5.29 17.46 3.71
CA ILE A 79 -4.99 18.36 2.59
C ILE A 79 -5.71 19.71 2.75
N VAL A 80 -6.97 19.69 3.18
CA VAL A 80 -7.72 20.92 3.49
C VAL A 80 -7.08 21.68 4.65
N GLY A 81 -6.67 20.99 5.72
CA GLY A 81 -5.94 21.58 6.84
C GLY A 81 -4.63 22.24 6.40
N TRP A 82 -3.88 21.59 5.52
CA TRP A 82 -2.66 22.15 4.93
C TRP A 82 -2.93 23.37 4.05
N PHE A 83 -4.02 23.37 3.27
CA PHE A 83 -4.42 24.54 2.48
C PHE A 83 -4.71 25.75 3.37
N PHE A 84 -5.49 25.57 4.45
CA PHE A 84 -5.76 26.64 5.40
C PHE A 84 -4.49 27.12 6.11
N LEU A 85 -3.58 26.22 6.47
CA LEU A 85 -2.28 26.58 7.04
C LEU A 85 -1.46 27.45 6.07
N CYS A 86 -1.40 27.07 4.79
CA CYS A 86 -0.73 27.86 3.76
C CYS A 86 -1.35 29.26 3.59
N VAL A 87 -2.68 29.36 3.60
CA VAL A 87 -3.38 30.66 3.53
C VAL A 87 -3.08 31.52 4.76
N ILE A 88 -3.10 30.95 5.96
CA ILE A 88 -2.77 31.66 7.21
C ILE A 88 -1.29 32.11 7.19
N LEU A 89 -0.38 31.25 6.75
CA LEU A 89 1.04 31.60 6.60
C LEU A 89 1.23 32.75 5.60
N LEU A 90 0.53 32.72 4.47
CA LEU A 90 0.55 33.83 3.50
C LEU A 90 0.02 35.13 4.10
N GLN A 91 -1.04 35.08 4.91
CA GLN A 91 -1.58 36.26 5.62
C GLN A 91 -0.61 36.79 6.68
N ILE A 92 0.05 35.90 7.44
CA ILE A 92 1.10 36.26 8.41
C ILE A 92 2.28 36.89 7.67
N ILE A 93 2.70 36.35 6.53
CA ILE A 93 3.76 36.91 5.70
C ILE A 93 3.35 38.30 5.20
N GLU A 94 2.13 38.51 4.70
CA GLU A 94 1.63 39.84 4.30
C GLU A 94 1.61 40.83 5.48
N TRP A 95 1.24 40.37 6.68
CA TRP A 95 1.24 41.18 7.90
C TRP A 95 2.65 41.57 8.32
N ILE A 96 3.60 40.63 8.28
CA ILE A 96 5.03 40.86 8.52
C ILE A 96 5.58 41.82 7.47
N GLN A 97 5.26 41.64 6.19
CA GLN A 97 5.65 42.51 5.07
C GLN A 97 5.14 43.95 5.23
N ARG A 98 3.92 44.12 5.76
CA ARG A 98 3.36 45.44 6.10
C ARG A 98 4.09 46.11 7.27
N LYS A 99 4.55 45.32 8.25
CA LYS A 99 5.34 45.79 9.41
C LYS A 99 6.81 46.06 9.07
N ILE A 100 7.41 45.32 8.13
CA ILE A 100 8.83 45.41 7.72
C ILE A 100 9.05 46.41 6.56
N LYS A 101 8.10 47.32 6.32
CA LYS A 101 8.24 48.37 5.30
C LYS A 101 9.40 49.37 5.55
N GLU A 102 10.18 49.19 6.61
CA GLU A 102 11.36 50.01 6.92
C GLU A 102 12.74 49.35 6.72
N PHE A 103 12.89 48.03 6.47
CA PHE A 103 14.25 47.46 6.36
C PHE A 103 14.37 46.28 5.37
N TYR A 104 15.09 46.54 4.27
CA TYR A 104 15.74 45.64 3.29
C TYR A 104 14.92 44.49 2.66
N TYR A 105 14.51 44.68 1.40
CA TYR A 105 13.51 43.87 0.70
C TYR A 105 14.00 42.79 -0.29
N THR A 106 15.29 42.42 -0.33
CA THR A 106 15.76 41.42 -1.31
C THR A 106 15.99 40.02 -0.74
N ASN A 107 16.39 39.86 0.52
CA ASN A 107 16.78 38.54 1.05
C ASN A 107 15.62 37.70 1.62
N LEU A 108 14.45 38.29 1.90
CA LEU A 108 13.35 37.57 2.56
C LEU A 108 12.55 36.68 1.59
N PHE A 109 12.38 37.12 0.34
CA PHE A 109 11.60 36.40 -0.67
C PHE A 109 12.28 35.11 -1.13
N ASP A 110 13.60 35.17 -1.35
CA ASP A 110 14.41 33.99 -1.72
C ASP A 110 14.38 32.95 -0.60
N ASN A 111 14.47 33.39 0.66
CA ASN A 111 14.39 32.49 1.81
C ASN A 111 13.02 31.79 1.95
N ILE A 112 11.91 32.48 1.66
CA ILE A 112 10.57 31.88 1.73
C ILE A 112 10.35 30.89 0.59
N LEU A 113 10.79 31.22 -0.63
CA LEU A 113 10.70 30.32 -1.78
C LEU A 113 11.52 29.05 -1.55
N VAL A 114 12.73 29.18 -0.99
CA VAL A 114 13.58 28.04 -0.60
C VAL A 114 12.89 27.17 0.45
N ILE A 115 12.28 27.76 1.48
CA ILE A 115 11.53 27.00 2.49
C ILE A 115 10.38 26.22 1.85
N PHE A 116 9.62 26.84 0.95
CA PHE A 116 8.50 26.19 0.27
C PHE A 116 8.94 25.00 -0.59
N ILE A 117 10.04 25.14 -1.34
CA ILE A 117 10.64 24.05 -2.13
C ILE A 117 11.11 22.92 -1.20
N VAL A 118 11.77 23.23 -0.09
CA VAL A 118 12.21 22.23 0.89
C VAL A 118 11.03 21.46 1.46
N VAL A 119 9.93 22.13 1.81
CA VAL A 119 8.72 21.46 2.33
C VAL A 119 8.10 20.52 1.29
N ILE A 120 8.00 20.94 0.02
CA ILE A 120 7.49 20.08 -1.06
C ILE A 120 8.38 18.85 -1.25
N VAL A 121 9.70 19.04 -1.25
CA VAL A 121 10.66 17.93 -1.41
C VAL A 121 10.56 16.96 -0.24
N LEU A 122 10.49 17.45 1.00
CA LEU A 122 10.31 16.61 2.19
C LEU A 122 8.98 15.85 2.15
N PHE A 123 7.90 16.48 1.67
CA PHE A 123 6.61 15.82 1.50
C PHE A 123 6.66 14.74 0.43
N ALA A 124 7.24 15.02 -0.74
CA ALA A 124 7.42 14.03 -1.80
C ALA A 124 8.27 12.83 -1.31
N LEU A 125 9.35 13.09 -0.57
CA LEU A 125 10.16 12.05 0.07
C LEU A 125 9.33 11.22 1.07
N SER A 126 8.47 11.86 1.86
CA SER A 126 7.61 11.15 2.81
C SER A 126 6.61 10.22 2.11
N LEU A 127 6.05 10.62 0.97
CA LEU A 127 5.16 9.79 0.16
C LEU A 127 5.89 8.61 -0.48
N ILE A 128 7.12 8.81 -0.96
CA ILE A 128 7.96 7.74 -1.50
C ILE A 128 8.28 6.71 -0.41
N LEU A 129 8.69 7.16 0.78
CA LEU A 129 8.97 6.28 1.92
C LEU A 129 7.72 5.52 2.39
N LEU A 130 6.55 6.16 2.36
CA LEU A 130 5.28 5.52 2.69
C LEU A 130 4.93 4.43 1.66
N ASN A 131 5.09 4.71 0.37
CA ASN A 131 4.84 3.74 -0.70
C ASN A 131 5.78 2.53 -0.61
N ASP A 132 7.06 2.75 -0.33
CA ASP A 132 8.02 1.67 -0.09
C ASP A 132 7.65 0.83 1.14
N SER A 133 7.15 1.47 2.20
CA SER A 133 6.67 0.76 3.39
C SER A 133 5.45 -0.13 3.09
N LEU A 134 4.54 0.33 2.22
CA LEU A 134 3.35 -0.41 1.81
C LEU A 134 3.68 -1.54 0.83
N SER A 135 4.60 -1.31 -0.12
CA SER A 135 5.06 -2.34 -1.06
C SER A 135 5.83 -3.46 -0.36
N SER A 136 6.57 -3.14 0.70
CA SER A 136 7.32 -4.13 1.48
C SER A 136 6.44 -5.19 2.15
N LYS A 137 5.17 -4.85 2.43
CA LYS A 137 4.20 -5.72 3.11
C LYS A 137 3.40 -6.61 2.17
N ARG A 138 3.40 -6.34 0.86
CA ARG A 138 2.66 -7.13 -0.12
C ARG A 138 3.56 -8.14 -0.81
N PHE A 139 3.09 -9.37 -0.89
CA PHE A 139 3.78 -10.45 -1.61
C PHE A 139 3.18 -10.62 -3.00
N ARG A 140 3.98 -11.19 -3.91
CA ARG A 140 3.50 -11.56 -5.23
C ARG A 140 2.46 -12.69 -5.14
N SER A 141 1.39 -12.55 -5.93
CA SER A 141 0.31 -13.54 -6.07
C SER A 141 0.43 -14.43 -7.32
N GLU A 142 1.10 -13.96 -8.38
CA GLU A 142 1.26 -14.70 -9.63
C GLU A 142 2.44 -15.66 -9.58
N CYS A 143 2.35 -16.82 -10.22
CA CYS A 143 3.43 -17.82 -10.27
C CYS A 143 4.55 -17.45 -11.24
N LYS A 144 5.80 -17.83 -10.93
CA LYS A 144 6.97 -17.55 -11.77
C LYS A 144 7.92 -18.75 -11.87
N TYR A 145 8.73 -18.73 -12.92
CA TYR A 145 9.97 -19.51 -12.96
C TYR A 145 11.06 -18.74 -12.22
N LEU A 146 11.55 -19.29 -11.11
CA LEU A 146 12.56 -18.67 -10.26
C LEU A 146 13.82 -19.54 -10.23
N THR A 147 14.94 -18.95 -10.62
CA THR A 147 16.27 -19.56 -10.47
C THR A 147 16.69 -19.57 -9.00
N LYS A 148 17.64 -20.44 -8.64
CA LYS A 148 18.20 -20.48 -7.28
C LYS A 148 18.81 -19.15 -6.83
N ILE A 149 19.37 -18.38 -7.77
CA ILE A 149 19.96 -17.07 -7.51
C ILE A 149 18.87 -16.07 -7.15
N GLU A 150 17.78 -16.01 -7.94
CA GLU A 150 16.64 -15.13 -7.67
C GLU A 150 15.98 -15.45 -6.32
N VAL A 151 15.80 -16.74 -6.00
CA VAL A 151 15.28 -17.16 -4.70
C VAL A 151 16.20 -16.74 -3.56
N THR A 152 17.52 -16.95 -3.70
CA THR A 152 18.50 -16.54 -2.69
C THR A 152 18.47 -15.03 -2.46
N ASN A 153 18.37 -14.24 -3.52
CA ASN A 153 18.27 -12.78 -3.42
C ASN A 153 16.95 -12.35 -2.77
N MET A 154 15.83 -12.97 -3.14
CA MET A 154 14.52 -12.71 -2.54
C MET A 154 14.53 -12.95 -1.02
N ILE A 155 15.02 -14.11 -0.58
CA ILE A 155 15.09 -14.48 0.85
C ILE A 155 15.93 -13.48 1.64
N LYS A 156 17.10 -13.08 1.11
CA LYS A 156 17.98 -12.12 1.77
C LYS A 156 17.38 -10.71 1.81
N ASN A 157 16.83 -10.23 0.70
CA ASN A 157 16.26 -8.89 0.58
C ASN A 157 15.03 -8.72 1.48
N LYS A 158 14.18 -9.75 1.56
CA LYS A 158 12.99 -9.78 2.42
C LYS A 158 13.31 -10.18 3.87
N LYS A 159 14.57 -10.49 4.17
CA LYS A 159 15.05 -10.97 5.48
C LYS A 159 14.30 -12.20 6.01
N PHE A 160 13.77 -13.03 5.10
CA PHE A 160 13.13 -14.27 5.48
C PHE A 160 14.15 -15.22 6.11
N PHE A 161 13.72 -15.94 7.14
CA PHE A 161 14.52 -17.01 7.71
C PHE A 161 14.60 -18.18 6.72
N ASP A 162 15.82 -18.66 6.48
CA ASP A 162 16.07 -19.93 5.82
C ASP A 162 17.31 -20.56 6.45
N SER A 163 17.18 -21.78 6.98
CA SER A 163 18.23 -22.45 7.75
C SER A 163 19.48 -22.79 6.91
N LYS A 164 19.39 -22.72 5.58
CA LYS A 164 20.51 -22.89 4.64
C LYS A 164 20.99 -21.57 4.06
N LEU A 165 20.07 -20.75 3.54
CA LEU A 165 20.37 -19.57 2.73
C LEU A 165 20.45 -18.26 3.53
N ASN A 166 19.76 -18.16 4.68
CA ASN A 166 19.69 -16.95 5.50
C ASN A 166 19.36 -17.25 6.97
N LYS A 167 20.32 -17.85 7.70
CA LYS A 167 20.14 -18.27 9.11
C LYS A 167 19.85 -17.13 10.09
N SER A 168 20.30 -15.93 9.76
CA SER A 168 20.09 -14.72 10.55
C SER A 168 18.88 -13.90 10.09
N GLY A 169 18.04 -14.45 9.20
CA GLY A 169 16.80 -13.81 8.80
C GLY A 169 15.84 -13.74 9.99
N ASP A 170 15.24 -12.57 10.19
CA ASP A 170 14.27 -12.34 11.28
C ASP A 170 12.88 -12.92 10.97
N GLY A 171 12.65 -13.36 9.73
CA GLY A 171 11.33 -13.78 9.25
C GLY A 171 10.43 -12.60 8.92
N PHE A 172 9.17 -12.88 8.65
CA PHE A 172 8.14 -11.87 8.46
C PHE A 172 7.23 -11.81 9.70
N ARG A 173 6.86 -10.60 10.12
CA ARG A 173 6.00 -10.41 11.28
C ARG A 173 4.54 -10.54 10.87
N ASN A 174 4.01 -11.76 10.94
CA ASN A 174 2.59 -12.02 10.70
C ASN A 174 1.70 -11.57 11.88
N GLU A 175 0.45 -11.26 11.57
CA GLU A 175 -0.61 -10.94 12.54
C GLU A 175 -1.83 -11.83 12.27
N PHE A 176 -1.82 -13.04 12.82
CA PHE A 176 -2.84 -14.04 12.52
C PHE A 176 -4.13 -13.86 13.33
N ILE A 177 -5.26 -13.87 12.61
CA ILE A 177 -6.64 -13.90 13.10
C ILE A 177 -7.29 -15.22 12.66
N TYR A 178 -7.90 -15.93 13.59
CA TYR A 178 -8.43 -17.27 13.37
C TYR A 178 -9.96 -17.27 13.29
N TYR A 179 -10.49 -17.82 12.20
CA TYR A 179 -11.94 -18.00 12.03
C TYR A 179 -12.27 -19.49 12.16
N ILE A 180 -12.45 -19.93 13.41
CA ILE A 180 -12.64 -21.35 13.77
C ILE A 180 -13.83 -21.97 13.01
N ASN A 181 -14.95 -21.24 12.89
CA ASN A 181 -16.15 -21.75 12.21
C ASN A 181 -15.94 -22.02 10.72
N GLN A 182 -14.97 -21.35 10.10
CA GLN A 182 -14.66 -21.47 8.68
C GLN A 182 -13.35 -22.23 8.43
N ASN A 183 -12.62 -22.60 9.49
CA ASN A 183 -11.25 -23.14 9.42
C ASN A 183 -10.39 -22.34 8.42
N VAL A 184 -10.31 -21.03 8.59
CA VAL A 184 -9.39 -20.16 7.84
C VAL A 184 -8.55 -19.31 8.79
N ILE A 185 -7.34 -18.98 8.34
CA ILE A 185 -6.39 -18.13 9.05
C ILE A 185 -6.15 -16.89 8.20
N VAL A 186 -6.48 -15.72 8.74
CA VAL A 186 -6.23 -14.43 8.11
C VAL A 186 -4.95 -13.84 8.70
N ASP A 187 -4.05 -13.37 7.87
CA ASP A 187 -2.90 -12.59 8.28
C ASP A 187 -3.11 -11.12 7.90
N SER A 188 -3.41 -10.26 8.88
CA SER A 188 -3.63 -8.82 8.63
C SER A 188 -2.37 -8.09 8.20
N ALA A 189 -1.18 -8.62 8.52
CA ALA A 189 0.09 -7.98 8.16
C ALA A 189 0.41 -8.13 6.66
N SER A 190 0.12 -9.30 6.07
CA SER A 190 0.35 -9.58 4.65
C SER A 190 -0.90 -9.39 3.77
N GLY A 191 -2.09 -9.34 4.38
CA GLY A 191 -3.35 -9.32 3.65
C GLY A 191 -3.71 -10.66 2.99
N LEU A 192 -3.16 -11.77 3.50
CA LEU A 192 -3.39 -13.12 3.00
C LEU A 192 -4.36 -13.90 3.89
N MET A 193 -5.17 -14.75 3.28
CA MET A 193 -6.02 -15.70 3.97
C MET A 193 -5.65 -17.13 3.54
N TRP A 194 -5.49 -18.00 4.52
CA TRP A 194 -5.02 -19.37 4.37
C TRP A 194 -6.12 -20.35 4.79
N LYS A 195 -6.35 -21.40 4.00
CA LYS A 195 -7.25 -22.48 4.41
C LYS A 195 -6.57 -23.35 5.47
N GLN A 196 -7.25 -23.56 6.59
CA GLN A 196 -6.82 -24.46 7.66
C GLN A 196 -7.38 -25.87 7.40
N GLY A 197 -6.57 -26.90 7.64
CA GLY A 197 -7.06 -28.26 7.87
C GLY A 197 -7.87 -28.92 6.75
N ASP A 198 -7.25 -29.21 5.62
CA ASP A 198 -7.39 -30.50 4.92
C ASP A 198 -6.26 -30.58 3.90
N PHE A 199 -5.24 -31.35 4.24
CA PHE A 199 -4.08 -31.56 3.38
C PHE A 199 -4.33 -32.83 2.61
N SER A 200 -4.83 -32.69 1.39
CA SER A 200 -4.69 -33.73 0.41
C SER A 200 -3.23 -33.76 0.01
N GLU A 201 -2.58 -34.87 0.30
CA GLU A 201 -1.35 -35.24 -0.36
C GLU A 201 -1.68 -35.54 -1.81
N TYR A 202 -1.18 -34.71 -2.72
CA TYR A 202 -1.29 -34.96 -4.15
C TYR A 202 0.01 -35.54 -4.64
N SER A 203 -0.07 -36.70 -5.29
CA SER A 203 1.07 -37.35 -5.94
C SER A 203 1.65 -36.52 -7.09
N GLU A 204 0.88 -35.58 -7.64
CA GLU A 204 1.25 -34.79 -8.82
C GLU A 204 0.98 -33.30 -8.62
N PHE A 205 1.97 -32.48 -9.00
CA PHE A 205 1.91 -31.02 -8.92
C PHE A 205 0.75 -30.40 -9.70
N GLU A 206 0.43 -30.95 -10.87
CA GLU A 206 -0.67 -30.46 -11.70
C GLU A 206 -2.04 -30.76 -11.05
N GLY A 207 -2.17 -31.90 -10.39
CA GLY A 207 -3.35 -32.23 -9.58
C GLY A 207 -3.54 -31.23 -8.43
N ALA A 208 -2.44 -30.87 -7.75
CA ALA A 208 -2.42 -29.86 -6.70
C ALA A 208 -2.88 -28.47 -7.19
N LYS A 209 -2.33 -27.99 -8.32
CA LYS A 209 -2.75 -26.72 -8.95
C LYS A 209 -4.23 -26.72 -9.28
N ASN A 210 -4.70 -27.78 -9.94
CA ASN A 210 -6.09 -27.90 -10.37
C ASN A 210 -7.07 -28.05 -9.20
N TYR A 211 -6.65 -28.66 -8.09
CA TYR A 211 -7.43 -28.66 -6.86
C TYR A 211 -7.59 -27.25 -6.30
N ALA A 212 -6.50 -26.50 -6.19
CA ALA A 212 -6.52 -25.15 -5.62
C ALA A 212 -7.46 -24.22 -6.39
N VAL A 213 -7.38 -24.20 -7.73
CA VAL A 213 -8.19 -23.33 -8.60
C VAL A 213 -9.69 -23.69 -8.58
N ARG A 214 -10.03 -24.96 -8.34
CA ARG A 214 -11.44 -25.42 -8.29
C ARG A 214 -12.03 -25.41 -6.87
N LEU A 215 -11.26 -24.95 -5.89
CA LEU A 215 -11.67 -24.98 -4.50
C LEU A 215 -12.67 -23.86 -4.22
N HIS A 216 -13.90 -24.24 -3.90
CA HIS A 216 -14.89 -23.34 -3.31
C HIS A 216 -14.94 -23.58 -1.81
N TYR A 217 -14.44 -22.64 -1.01
CA TYR A 217 -14.28 -22.82 0.43
C TYR A 217 -14.49 -21.51 1.20
N ALA A 218 -15.15 -21.59 2.36
CA ALA A 218 -15.47 -20.46 3.23
C ALA A 218 -16.19 -19.28 2.51
N GLY A 219 -16.93 -19.58 1.43
CA GLY A 219 -17.62 -18.58 0.61
C GLY A 219 -16.78 -17.94 -0.50
N TYR A 220 -15.55 -18.43 -0.72
CA TYR A 220 -14.61 -17.90 -1.72
C TYR A 220 -14.24 -18.96 -2.76
N ASP A 221 -13.92 -18.51 -3.97
CA ASP A 221 -13.57 -19.31 -5.14
C ASP A 221 -12.23 -18.89 -5.81
N ASP A 222 -11.56 -17.89 -5.26
CA ASP A 222 -10.28 -17.32 -5.69
C ASP A 222 -9.07 -17.97 -4.99
N TRP A 223 -9.22 -19.23 -4.54
CA TRP A 223 -8.15 -19.97 -3.90
C TRP A 223 -7.09 -20.41 -4.92
N ARG A 224 -5.83 -20.34 -4.51
CA ARG A 224 -4.69 -20.75 -5.33
C ARG A 224 -3.58 -21.37 -4.49
N LEU A 225 -2.62 -22.00 -5.16
CA LEU A 225 -1.34 -22.34 -4.52
C LEU A 225 -0.59 -21.05 -4.17
N PRO A 226 0.13 -21.02 -3.04
CA PRO A 226 0.94 -19.88 -2.66
C PRO A 226 2.15 -19.74 -3.59
N THR A 227 2.60 -18.50 -3.79
CA THR A 227 3.95 -18.27 -4.32
C THR A 227 5.00 -18.64 -3.27
N LEU A 228 6.24 -18.85 -3.68
CA LEU A 228 7.34 -19.11 -2.75
C LEU A 228 7.56 -17.95 -1.77
N GLU A 229 7.34 -16.73 -2.22
CA GLU A 229 7.45 -15.54 -1.37
C GLU A 229 6.40 -15.56 -0.25
N GLU A 230 5.15 -15.85 -0.59
CA GLU A 230 4.06 -15.98 0.39
C GLU A 230 4.30 -17.14 1.35
N ALA A 231 4.73 -18.30 0.85
CA ALA A 231 5.02 -19.47 1.67
C ALA A 231 6.19 -19.22 2.65
N MET A 232 7.27 -18.56 2.19
CA MET A 232 8.39 -18.20 3.05
C MET A 232 8.04 -17.12 4.08
N SER A 233 7.01 -16.31 3.85
CA SER A 233 6.53 -15.37 4.85
C SER A 233 5.96 -16.03 6.11
N LEU A 234 5.58 -17.31 6.04
CA LEU A 234 5.12 -18.09 7.20
C LEU A 234 6.28 -18.72 8.00
N MET A 235 7.51 -18.62 7.50
CA MET A 235 8.67 -19.27 8.09
C MET A 235 9.17 -18.48 9.30
N GLU A 236 9.21 -19.15 10.45
CA GLU A 236 9.64 -18.59 11.73
C GLU A 236 11.10 -18.98 12.05
N PRO A 237 11.97 -18.06 12.52
CA PRO A 237 13.34 -18.42 12.92
C PRO A 237 13.40 -19.45 14.05
N GLN A 238 12.44 -19.39 14.97
CA GLN A 238 12.36 -20.27 16.13
C GLN A 238 11.35 -21.39 15.88
N LYS A 239 11.70 -22.58 16.35
CA LYS A 239 10.78 -23.72 16.34
C LYS A 239 9.71 -23.53 17.39
N ASN A 240 8.48 -23.88 17.05
CA ASN A 240 7.39 -24.03 18.00
C ASN A 240 7.57 -25.28 18.88
N ASN A 241 6.65 -25.47 19.82
CA ASN A 241 6.62 -26.64 20.73
C ASN A 241 6.48 -28.00 20.03
N LYS A 242 6.10 -28.03 18.75
CA LYS A 242 6.04 -29.23 17.91
C LYS A 242 7.29 -29.43 17.05
N GLY A 243 8.28 -28.54 17.14
CA GLY A 243 9.55 -28.63 16.42
C GLY A 243 9.54 -28.07 15.00
N TYR A 244 8.55 -27.25 14.65
CA TYR A 244 8.41 -26.64 13.32
C TYR A 244 8.64 -25.12 13.35
N HIS A 245 9.27 -24.59 12.30
CA HIS A 245 9.52 -23.18 12.00
C HIS A 245 8.28 -22.49 11.40
N ILE A 246 7.13 -22.60 12.08
CA ILE A 246 5.88 -21.97 11.67
C ILE A 246 4.98 -21.77 12.88
N ASN A 247 4.05 -20.83 12.79
CA ASN A 247 3.05 -20.61 13.83
C ASN A 247 2.27 -21.92 14.17
N PRO A 248 2.13 -22.28 15.47
CA PRO A 248 1.50 -23.54 15.89
C PRO A 248 0.05 -23.76 15.44
N SER A 249 -0.63 -22.68 15.04
CA SER A 249 -2.01 -22.70 14.59
C SER A 249 -2.17 -23.31 13.20
N PHE A 250 -1.09 -23.37 12.42
CA PHE A 250 -1.06 -24.20 11.22
C PHE A 250 -0.93 -25.68 11.62
N SER A 251 -1.65 -26.55 10.91
CA SER A 251 -1.75 -27.96 11.28
C SER A 251 -0.41 -28.71 11.20
N SER A 252 -0.28 -29.73 12.04
CA SER A 252 0.98 -30.42 12.32
C SER A 252 1.17 -31.77 11.64
N LYS A 253 0.29 -32.19 10.72
CA LYS A 253 0.40 -33.54 10.12
C LYS A 253 1.55 -33.64 9.11
N HIS A 254 1.74 -32.64 8.26
CA HIS A 254 2.78 -32.61 7.24
C HIS A 254 3.23 -31.18 7.00
N THR A 255 4.53 -30.92 7.07
CA THR A 255 5.08 -29.55 7.21
C THR A 255 6.10 -29.25 6.13
N TRP A 256 5.80 -29.69 4.91
CA TRP A 256 6.32 -29.10 3.70
C TRP A 256 5.18 -28.86 2.73
N ILE A 257 5.26 -27.79 1.94
CA ILE A 257 4.17 -27.38 1.06
C ILE A 257 4.67 -27.09 -0.34
N TRP A 258 3.87 -27.49 -1.33
CA TRP A 258 4.07 -27.03 -2.71
C TRP A 258 3.82 -25.53 -2.79
N THR A 259 4.67 -24.85 -3.55
CA THR A 259 4.42 -23.49 -4.02
C THR A 259 4.19 -23.54 -5.53
N CYS A 260 3.51 -22.54 -6.06
CA CYS A 260 3.20 -22.51 -7.49
C CYS A 260 4.39 -22.13 -8.37
N ASP A 261 5.50 -21.69 -7.76
CA ASP A 261 6.72 -21.30 -8.44
C ASP A 261 7.53 -22.51 -8.88
N GLN A 262 8.14 -22.39 -10.07
CA GLN A 262 8.87 -23.47 -10.71
C GLN A 262 10.32 -23.09 -10.97
N VAL A 263 11.15 -24.09 -11.23
CA VAL A 263 12.54 -23.90 -11.66
C VAL A 263 12.87 -24.95 -12.70
N MET A 264 13.65 -24.56 -13.69
CA MET A 264 14.27 -25.50 -14.62
C MET A 264 15.68 -25.79 -14.11
N ASP A 265 15.99 -27.06 -13.85
CA ASP A 265 17.33 -27.44 -13.41
C ASP A 265 18.33 -27.50 -14.57
N SER A 266 19.61 -27.75 -14.26
CA SER A 266 20.68 -27.85 -15.25
C SER A 266 20.48 -28.97 -16.28
N SER A 267 19.64 -29.96 -15.95
CA SER A 267 19.26 -31.07 -16.83
C SER A 267 17.99 -30.78 -17.63
N GLN A 268 17.51 -29.53 -17.61
CA GLN A 268 16.29 -29.07 -18.29
C GLN A 268 15.02 -29.75 -17.77
N ILE A 269 15.03 -30.24 -16.53
CA ILE A 269 13.86 -30.84 -15.90
C ILE A 269 13.14 -29.76 -15.08
N PHE A 270 11.84 -29.65 -15.29
CA PHE A 270 10.99 -28.78 -14.48
C PHE A 270 10.80 -29.35 -13.08
N LYS A 271 11.02 -28.50 -12.09
CA LYS A 271 10.77 -28.74 -10.67
C LYS A 271 9.89 -27.61 -10.13
N ALA A 272 9.23 -27.84 -9.01
CA ALA A 272 8.57 -26.77 -8.29
C ALA A 272 9.23 -26.54 -6.94
N TRP A 273 9.09 -25.33 -6.44
CA TRP A 273 9.63 -24.94 -5.15
C TRP A 273 8.74 -25.47 -4.03
N ILE A 274 9.39 -25.92 -2.97
CA ILE A 274 8.77 -26.47 -1.77
C ILE A 274 9.39 -25.77 -0.56
N VAL A 275 8.55 -25.43 0.41
CA VAL A 275 8.97 -24.90 1.71
C VAL A 275 8.88 -26.00 2.75
N TYR A 276 9.95 -26.26 3.49
CA TYR A 276 10.05 -27.29 4.53
C TYR A 276 10.09 -26.62 5.91
N PHE A 277 8.95 -26.56 6.61
CA PHE A 277 8.86 -25.91 7.92
C PHE A 277 9.49 -26.73 9.06
N LYS A 278 9.74 -28.04 8.90
CA LYS A 278 10.41 -28.83 9.95
C LYS A 278 11.90 -28.52 10.03
N GLU A 279 12.53 -28.40 8.87
CA GLU A 279 13.95 -28.09 8.72
C GLU A 279 14.22 -26.59 8.55
N GLY A 280 13.19 -25.81 8.24
CA GLY A 280 13.25 -24.35 8.17
C GLY A 280 13.90 -23.80 6.90
N TYR A 281 13.73 -24.44 5.74
CA TYR A 281 14.32 -23.98 4.48
C TYR A 281 13.40 -24.22 3.27
N CYS A 282 13.73 -23.64 2.12
CA CYS A 282 13.10 -23.97 0.83
C CYS A 282 14.05 -24.70 -0.14
N ASP A 283 13.50 -25.57 -0.98
CA ASP A 283 14.24 -26.26 -2.05
C ASP A 283 13.31 -26.67 -3.18
N CYS A 284 13.87 -27.12 -4.30
CA CYS A 284 13.13 -27.59 -5.46
C CYS A 284 12.93 -29.12 -5.43
N SER A 285 11.76 -29.58 -5.87
CA SER A 285 11.42 -31.01 -5.98
C SER A 285 10.79 -31.35 -7.33
N ASN A 286 10.90 -32.62 -7.71
CA ASN A 286 10.31 -33.15 -8.94
C ASN A 286 8.77 -33.09 -8.88
N LEU A 287 8.13 -32.79 -10.00
CA LEU A 287 6.68 -32.55 -10.08
C LEU A 287 5.79 -33.77 -9.78
N GLY A 288 6.36 -34.98 -9.84
CA GLY A 288 5.65 -36.24 -9.56
C GLY A 288 5.82 -36.77 -8.13
N VAL A 289 6.25 -35.93 -7.19
CA VAL A 289 6.42 -36.30 -5.77
C VAL A 289 5.21 -35.86 -4.96
N SER A 290 4.73 -36.73 -4.08
CA SER A 290 3.66 -36.40 -3.13
C SER A 290 4.08 -35.26 -2.21
N SER A 291 3.26 -34.21 -2.14
CA SER A 291 3.46 -33.13 -1.18
C SER A 291 2.15 -32.45 -0.84
N CYS A 292 2.14 -31.74 0.28
CA CYS A 292 0.94 -31.13 0.81
C CYS A 292 0.58 -29.85 0.07
N VAL A 293 -0.72 -29.67 -0.09
CA VAL A 293 -1.28 -28.49 -0.74
C VAL A 293 -1.88 -27.58 0.30
N TRP A 294 -1.30 -26.39 0.40
CA TRP A 294 -1.90 -25.27 1.11
C TRP A 294 -2.46 -24.32 0.09
N THR A 295 -3.62 -23.76 0.40
CA THR A 295 -4.30 -22.80 -0.45
C THR A 295 -4.33 -21.45 0.24
N VAL A 296 -4.06 -20.42 -0.55
CA VAL A 296 -4.02 -19.03 -0.12
C VAL A 296 -4.88 -18.20 -1.06
N ARG A 297 -5.44 -17.12 -0.53
CA ARG A 297 -6.12 -16.07 -1.29
C ARG A 297 -5.76 -14.70 -0.71
N SER A 298 -5.97 -13.65 -1.48
CA SER A 298 -5.79 -12.27 -1.03
C SER A 298 -7.07 -11.75 -0.39
N ILE A 299 -6.99 -11.05 0.74
CA ILE A 299 -8.18 -10.55 1.47
C ILE A 299 -8.88 -9.41 0.74
N GLN A 300 -8.19 -8.74 -0.18
CA GLN A 300 -8.76 -7.84 -1.20
C GLN A 300 -8.11 -8.14 -2.56
N PRO A 301 -8.86 -8.02 -3.68
CA PRO A 301 -8.47 -8.60 -4.98
C PRO A 301 -7.24 -7.93 -5.61
N PRO A 302 -6.56 -8.60 -6.55
CA PRO A 302 -5.71 -7.90 -7.52
C PRO A 302 -6.60 -6.94 -8.31
N ILE A 303 -6.18 -5.68 -8.40
CA ILE A 303 -6.74 -4.74 -9.36
C ILE A 303 -6.15 -5.18 -10.71
N GLU A 304 -6.99 -5.71 -11.60
CA GLU A 304 -6.64 -5.88 -13.02
C GLU A 304 -6.34 -4.53 -13.69
#